data_AF-A0AAV4GRY2-F1
#
_entry.id   AF-A0AAV4GRY2-F1
#
_cell.length_a   1.000
_cell.length_b   1.000
_cell.length_c   1.000
_cell.angle_alpha   90.00
_cell.angle_beta   90.00
_cell.angle_gamma   90.00
#
_symmetry.space_group_name_H-M   'P 1'
#
loop_
_entity.id
_entity.type
_entity.pdbx_description
1 polymer ?
#
loop_
_entity_poly.entity_id
_entity_poly.type
_entity_poly.pdbx_seq_one_letter_code
_entity_poly.pdbx_strand_id
1 'polypeptide(L)'
;MNVNRKAIFRLKQRLHETDTVSGRPRSGRPRCTTQRRDITLVRNHMNNRLLSASASSSQTRGRNNQRISANTVRRRLSTSGLRARRPYIDPS
;
A
#
# COMPACT_ATOMS: atom_id res chain seq x y z
N MET A 1 -17.33 -20.44 33.05
CA MET A 1 -16.56 -19.62 32.09
C MET A 1 -16.07 -18.35 32.78
N ASN A 2 -14.76 -18.14 32.83
CA ASN A 2 -14.16 -16.94 33.42
C ASN A 2 -13.94 -15.88 32.34
N VAL A 3 -14.99 -15.11 32.04
CA VAL A 3 -14.97 -14.05 31.00
C VAL A 3 -15.08 -12.68 31.66
N ASN A 4 -14.24 -11.74 31.19
CA ASN A 4 -14.20 -10.39 31.74
C ASN A 4 -15.53 -9.66 31.47
N ARG A 5 -16.20 -9.15 32.52
CA ARG A 5 -17.47 -8.42 32.41
C ARG A 5 -17.40 -7.23 31.42
N LYS A 6 -16.26 -6.55 31.33
CA LYS A 6 -16.04 -5.45 30.35
C LYS A 6 -16.06 -5.96 28.91
N ALA A 7 -15.59 -7.18 28.65
CA ALA A 7 -15.63 -7.77 27.31
C ALA A 7 -17.08 -8.06 26.89
N ILE A 8 -17.91 -8.57 27.80
CA ILE A 8 -19.34 -8.81 27.55
C ILE A 8 -20.06 -7.49 27.25
N PHE A 9 -19.84 -6.44 28.05
CA PHE A 9 -20.46 -5.14 27.82
C PHE A 9 -20.09 -4.56 26.44
N ARG A 10 -18.79 -4.56 26.09
CA ARG A 10 -18.30 -4.08 24.79
C ARG A 10 -18.86 -4.89 23.61
N LEU A 11 -19.06 -6.19 23.81
CA LEU A 11 -19.65 -7.05 22.77
C LEU A 11 -21.13 -6.74 22.56
N LYS A 12 -21.90 -6.59 23.65
CA LYS A 12 -23.31 -6.19 23.59
C LYS A 12 -23.48 -4.82 22.94
N GLN A 13 -22.65 -3.84 23.33
CA GLN A 13 -22.66 -2.52 22.71
C GLN A 13 -22.36 -2.59 21.22
N ARG A 14 -21.33 -3.34 20.81
CA ARG A 14 -20.99 -3.51 19.39
C ARG A 14 -22.13 -4.17 18.60
N LEU A 15 -22.76 -5.19 19.19
CA LEU A 15 -23.89 -5.87 18.57
C LEU A 15 -25.03 -4.87 18.32
N HIS A 16 -25.34 -4.00 19.29
CA HIS A 16 -26.36 -2.96 19.12
C HIS A 16 -25.97 -1.87 18.11
N GLU A 17 -24.67 -1.55 17.96
CA GLU A 17 -24.20 -0.50 17.02
C GLU A 17 -24.08 -0.98 15.58
N THR A 18 -23.78 -2.26 15.35
CA THR A 18 -23.33 -2.76 14.05
C THR A 18 -24.00 -4.06 13.60
N ASP A 19 -24.93 -4.59 14.41
CA ASP A 19 -25.61 -5.88 14.20
C ASP A 19 -24.65 -7.06 13.99
N THR A 20 -23.40 -6.92 14.44
CA THR A 20 -22.39 -7.96 14.30
C THR A 20 -21.53 -8.12 15.55
N VAL A 21 -21.20 -9.38 15.84
CA VAL A 21 -20.22 -9.77 16.86
C VAL A 21 -18.81 -9.89 16.27
N SER A 22 -18.67 -9.75 14.94
CA SER A 22 -17.38 -9.86 14.28
C SER A 22 -16.41 -8.77 14.75
N GLY A 23 -15.12 -9.11 14.68
CA GLY A 23 -14.06 -8.13 14.96
C GLY A 23 -14.07 -7.02 13.91
N ARG A 24 -13.86 -5.77 14.35
CA ARG A 24 -13.66 -4.65 13.41
C ARG A 24 -12.40 -4.92 12.58
N PRO A 25 -12.40 -4.62 11.27
CA PRO A 25 -11.20 -4.72 10.45
C PRO A 25 -10.12 -3.80 11.03
N ARG A 26 -8.88 -4.30 11.07
CA ARG A 26 -7.74 -3.51 11.55
C ARG A 26 -7.32 -2.53 10.45
N SER A 27 -7.00 -1.29 10.84
CA SER A 27 -6.55 -0.23 9.92
C SER A 27 -5.20 -0.53 9.23
N GLY A 28 -4.40 -1.44 9.81
CA GLY A 28 -3.11 -1.85 9.26
C GLY A 28 -2.05 -0.72 9.25
N ARG A 29 -0.88 -1.00 8.68
CA ARG A 29 0.20 -0.02 8.57
C ARG A 29 -0.08 0.97 7.44
N PRO A 30 0.11 2.28 7.65
CA PRO A 30 -0.06 3.26 6.58
C PRO A 30 0.91 3.03 5.42
N ARG A 31 0.48 3.42 4.22
CA ARG A 31 1.30 3.34 3.00
C ARG A 31 2.53 4.24 3.08
N CYS A 32 3.65 3.76 2.55
CA CYS A 32 4.89 4.54 2.38
C CYS A 32 4.74 5.65 1.33
N THR A 33 3.78 5.53 0.40
CA THR A 33 3.48 6.55 -0.62
C THR A 33 2.13 7.21 -0.35
N THR A 34 1.98 8.44 -0.84
CA THR A 34 0.69 9.16 -0.85
C THR A 34 0.00 8.95 -2.19
N GLN A 35 -1.33 9.10 -2.22
CA GLN A 35 -2.12 8.94 -3.45
C GLN A 35 -1.64 9.87 -4.57
N ARG A 36 -1.34 11.14 -4.26
CA ARG A 36 -0.82 12.11 -5.24
C ARG A 36 0.49 11.62 -5.89
N ARG A 37 1.40 11.04 -5.10
CA ARG A 37 2.67 10.49 -5.61
C ARG A 37 2.45 9.26 -6.47
N ASP A 38 1.52 8.38 -6.06
CA ASP A 38 1.17 7.19 -6.84
C ASP A 38 0.61 7.60 -8.22
N ILE A 39 -0.25 8.63 -8.28
CA ILE A 39 -0.79 9.13 -9.55
C ILE A 39 0.31 9.70 -10.44
N THR A 40 1.23 10.52 -9.91
CA THR A 40 2.36 11.04 -10.69
C THR A 40 3.26 9.92 -11.20
N LEU A 41 3.53 8.91 -10.36
CA LEU A 41 4.31 7.73 -10.74
C LEU A 41 3.67 7.00 -11.94
N VAL A 42 2.35 6.77 -11.88
CA VAL A 42 1.59 6.14 -12.96
C VAL A 42 1.65 6.97 -14.24
N ARG A 43 1.40 8.28 -14.17
CA ARG A 43 1.48 9.18 -15.33
C ARG A 43 2.87 9.17 -15.99
N ASN A 44 3.93 9.18 -15.18
CA ASN A 44 5.29 9.12 -15.70
C ASN A 44 5.57 7.83 -16.46
N HIS A 45 5.07 6.69 -15.98
CA HIS A 45 5.21 5.39 -16.66
C HIS A 45 4.30 5.23 -17.89
N MET A 46 3.15 5.92 -17.91
CA MET A 46 2.31 5.98 -19.12
C MET A 46 2.99 6.78 -20.23
N ASN A 47 3.58 7.93 -19.88
CA ASN A 47 4.27 8.81 -20.83
C ASN A 47 5.63 8.24 -21.28
N ASN A 48 6.36 7.61 -20.37
CA ASN A 48 7.66 7.01 -20.65
C ASN A 48 7.67 5.53 -20.29
N ARG A 49 7.29 4.70 -21.27
CA ARG A 49 7.21 3.23 -21.11
C ARG A 49 8.57 2.54 -20.91
N LEU A 50 9.68 3.23 -21.19
CA LEU A 50 11.04 2.70 -21.00
C LEU A 50 11.59 2.97 -19.59
N LEU A 51 10.89 3.76 -18.79
CA LEU A 51 11.32 4.10 -17.44
C LEU A 51 11.38 2.84 -16.55
N SER A 52 12.54 2.58 -15.95
CA SER A 52 12.71 1.45 -15.03
C SER A 52 12.16 1.78 -13.63
N ALA A 53 11.73 0.75 -12.91
CA ALA A 53 11.28 0.92 -11.52
C ALA A 53 12.40 1.49 -10.61
N SER A 54 13.66 1.12 -10.88
CA SER A 54 14.81 1.62 -10.13
C SER A 54 15.05 3.11 -10.37
N ALA A 55 14.90 3.58 -11.61
CA ALA A 55 15.00 5.01 -11.94
C ALA A 55 13.90 5.83 -11.24
N SER A 56 12.65 5.36 -11.26
CA SER A 56 11.59 6.05 -10.52
C SER A 56 11.80 6.00 -9.00
N SER A 57 12.40 4.93 -8.48
CA SER A 57 12.68 4.79 -7.05
C SER A 57 13.74 5.78 -6.53
N SER A 58 14.73 6.12 -7.36
CA SER A 58 15.74 7.12 -7.01
C SER A 58 15.18 8.54 -7.01
N GLN A 59 14.25 8.82 -7.93
CA GLN A 59 13.62 10.14 -8.10
C GLN A 59 12.44 10.38 -7.15
N THR A 60 11.71 9.33 -6.76
CA THR A 60 10.47 9.47 -6.00
C THR A 60 10.71 9.43 -4.49
N ARG A 61 10.32 10.52 -3.82
CA ARG A 61 10.27 10.59 -2.35
C ARG A 61 8.93 10.06 -1.84
N GLY A 62 8.94 9.27 -0.79
CA GLY A 62 7.78 8.72 -0.08
C GLY A 62 7.24 9.67 0.98
N ARG A 63 6.23 9.22 1.75
CA ARG A 63 5.43 9.99 2.71
C ARG A 63 6.26 10.91 3.60
N ASN A 64 7.34 10.38 4.19
CA ASN A 64 8.22 11.11 5.11
C ASN A 64 9.54 11.52 4.44
N ASN A 65 9.49 11.87 3.16
CA ASN A 65 10.66 12.17 2.31
C ASN A 65 11.71 11.04 2.20
N GLN A 66 11.34 9.83 2.63
CA GLN A 66 12.16 8.63 2.51
C GLN A 66 12.19 8.16 1.06
N ARG A 67 13.30 7.61 0.59
CA ARG A 67 13.35 6.99 -0.74
C ARG A 67 12.46 5.76 -0.76
N ILE A 68 11.64 5.62 -1.80
CA ILE A 68 10.81 4.43 -1.97
C ILE A 68 11.64 3.32 -2.62
N SER A 69 11.39 2.07 -2.26
CA SER A 69 12.08 0.95 -2.92
C SER A 69 11.53 0.72 -4.34
N ALA A 70 12.37 0.17 -5.22
CA ALA A 70 11.93 -0.25 -6.56
C ALA A 70 10.77 -1.27 -6.49
N ASN A 71 10.70 -2.08 -5.44
CA ASN A 71 9.59 -3.00 -5.23
C ASN A 71 8.27 -2.28 -4.93
N THR A 72 8.33 -1.18 -4.16
CA THR A 72 7.17 -0.32 -3.91
C THR A 72 6.65 0.27 -5.23
N VAL A 73 7.56 0.75 -6.09
CA VAL A 73 7.21 1.26 -7.44
C VAL A 73 6.49 0.19 -8.26
N ARG A 74 7.06 -1.02 -8.37
CA ARG A 74 6.43 -2.13 -9.12
C ARG A 74 5.04 -2.46 -8.59
N ARG A 75 4.87 -2.53 -7.27
CA ARG A 75 3.57 -2.82 -6.65
C ARG A 75 2.54 -1.75 -6.99
N ARG A 76 2.93 -0.46 -6.98
CA ARG A 76 2.03 0.64 -7.35
C ARG A 76 1.59 0.59 -8.79
N LEU A 77 2.54 0.37 -9.69
CA LEU A 77 2.23 0.22 -11.11
C LEU A 77 1.30 -0.97 -11.34
N SER A 78 1.58 -2.11 -10.70
CA SER A 78 0.74 -3.31 -10.81
C SER A 78 -0.67 -3.11 -10.28
N THR A 79 -0.86 -2.38 -9.17
CA THR A 79 -2.20 -2.03 -8.67
C THR A 79 -2.98 -1.17 -9.67
N SER A 80 -2.26 -0.42 -10.52
CA SER A 80 -2.83 0.40 -11.60
C SER A 80 -2.83 -0.29 -12.97
N GLY A 81 -2.55 -1.60 -13.04
CA GLY A 81 -2.54 -2.35 -14.30
C GLY A 81 -1.30 -2.15 -15.18
N LEU A 82 -0.27 -1.45 -14.70
CA LEU A 82 0.98 -1.20 -15.41
C LEU A 82 2.11 -2.13 -14.94
N ARG A 83 3.01 -2.48 -15.85
CA ARG A 83 4.24 -3.23 -15.53
C ARG A 83 5.46 -2.36 -15.82
N ALA A 84 6.32 -2.19 -14.82
CA ALA A 84 7.63 -1.57 -15.05
C ALA A 84 8.54 -2.51 -15.83
N ARG A 85 9.33 -1.96 -16.77
CA ARG A 85 10.40 -2.70 -17.44
C ARG A 85 11.47 -3.10 -16.42
N ARG A 86 12.02 -4.29 -16.61
CA ARG A 86 13.15 -4.82 -15.83
C ARG A 86 14.40 -4.69 -16.72
N PRO A 87 15.51 -4.12 -16.22
CA PRO A 87 16.76 -4.14 -16.99
C PRO A 87 17.14 -5.58 -17.29
N TYR A 88 17.70 -5.80 -18.48
CA TYR A 88 18.36 -7.05 -18.80
C TYR A 88 19.56 -7.21 -17.87
N ILE A 89 19.68 -8.38 -17.25
CA ILE A 89 20.85 -8.78 -16.47
C ILE A 89 21.46 -9.88 -17.33
N ASP A 90 22.68 -9.69 -17.81
CA ASP A 90 23.34 -10.73 -18.58
C ASP A 90 23.68 -11.89 -17.63
N PRO A 91 23.39 -13.14 -18.01
CA PRO A 91 23.69 -14.30 -17.18
C PRO A 91 25.11 -14.86 -17.42
N SER A 92 26.04 -14.03 -17.89
CA SER A 92 27.40 -14.44 -18.31
C SER A 92 28.34 -14.71 -17.13
#